data_AF-A0A183CNJ1-F1
#
_entry.id   AF-A0A183CNJ1-F1
#
_cell.length_a   1.000
_cell.length_b   1.000
_cell.length_c   1.000
_cell.angle_alpha   90.00
_cell.angle_beta   90.00
_cell.angle_gamma   90.00
#
_symmetry.space_group_name_H-M   'P 1'
#
loop_
_entity.id
_entity.type
_entity.pdbx_description
1 polymer ?
#
loop_
_entity_poly.entity_id
_entity_poly.type
_entity_poly.pdbx_seq_one_letter_code
_entity_poly.pdbx_strand_id
1 'polypeptide(L)'
;MSDNQHHAPLSQAIVRTLTDKLYEKRKAAALEIEKQARDYVRNDNMVDLERLIKVLEQLATAPNGNTRKGGLIGLAATAIGLGNKFAIPYAQRLLEPVFACFSDADSRVRYFACEALYNIVKIVKMAALEHFEQLFDILWKLSSDPDQNVRNGSELLDRLVKVCVN
;
A
#
# COMPACT_ATOMS: atom_id res chain seq x y z
N MET A 1 -24.06 6.91 -18.49
CA MET A 1 -23.00 7.95 -18.49
C MET A 1 -22.38 7.96 -17.11
N SER A 2 -21.33 7.17 -16.89
CA SER A 2 -20.61 7.05 -15.60
C SER A 2 -19.48 6.04 -15.87
N ASP A 3 -18.22 6.44 -15.97
CA ASP A 3 -17.25 6.23 -14.88
C ASP A 3 -15.99 7.10 -15.06
N ASN A 4 -16.06 8.13 -15.90
CA ASN A 4 -14.85 8.78 -16.43
C ASN A 4 -14.24 9.90 -15.55
N GLN A 5 -14.68 10.12 -14.31
CA GLN A 5 -14.42 11.42 -13.65
C GLN A 5 -13.65 11.46 -12.32
N HIS A 6 -13.25 10.36 -11.65
CA HIS A 6 -12.72 10.48 -10.27
C HIS A 6 -11.38 9.77 -9.97
N HIS A 7 -10.49 9.59 -10.96
CA HIS A 7 -9.16 9.01 -10.71
C HIS A 7 -8.01 10.02 -10.77
N ALA A 8 -8.28 11.29 -11.04
CA ALA A 8 -7.24 12.31 -11.01
C ALA A 8 -6.54 12.34 -9.63
N PRO A 9 -5.21 12.45 -9.59
CA PRO A 9 -4.34 12.77 -10.72
C PRO A 9 -3.86 11.57 -11.55
N LEU A 10 -4.22 10.33 -11.17
CA LEU A 10 -3.88 9.15 -11.97
C LEU A 10 -4.63 9.15 -13.30
N SER A 11 -3.89 8.95 -14.38
CA SER A 11 -4.50 8.73 -15.69
C SER A 11 -5.24 7.39 -15.70
N GLN A 12 -6.29 7.30 -16.52
CA GLN A 12 -7.02 6.04 -16.68
C GLN A 12 -6.12 4.90 -17.17
N ALA A 13 -5.09 5.21 -17.96
CA ALA A 13 -4.11 4.22 -18.42
C ALA A 13 -3.29 3.65 -17.25
N ILE A 14 -2.87 4.49 -16.30
CA ILE A 14 -2.16 4.04 -15.10
C ILE A 14 -3.09 3.19 -14.24
N VAL A 15 -4.32 3.62 -13.99
CA VAL A 15 -5.28 2.83 -13.20
C VAL A 15 -5.51 1.45 -13.83
N ARG A 16 -5.78 1.40 -15.15
CA ARG A 16 -5.96 0.12 -15.86
C ARG A 16 -4.76 -0.80 -15.74
N THR A 17 -3.55 -0.26 -15.85
CA THR A 17 -2.30 -1.03 -15.76
C THR A 17 -2.01 -1.48 -14.33
N LEU A 18 -2.31 -0.62 -13.35
CA LEU A 18 -2.15 -0.88 -11.92
C LEU A 18 -3.10 -1.97 -11.40
N THR A 19 -4.29 -2.09 -12.01
CA THR A 19 -5.31 -3.09 -11.63
C THR A 19 -5.29 -4.31 -12.55
N ASP A 20 -4.27 -4.49 -13.38
CA ASP A 20 -4.15 -5.62 -14.30
C ASP A 20 -3.93 -6.94 -13.51
N LYS A 21 -4.39 -8.05 -14.08
CA LYS A 21 -4.18 -9.39 -13.51
C LYS A 21 -2.70 -9.75 -13.42
N LEU A 22 -1.88 -9.27 -14.36
CA LEU A 22 -0.44 -9.54 -14.43
C LEU A 22 0.34 -8.66 -13.45
N TYR A 23 1.11 -9.29 -12.58
CA TYR A 23 1.93 -8.59 -11.58
C TYR A 23 2.94 -7.61 -12.22
N GLU A 24 3.62 -8.01 -13.29
CA GLU A 24 4.63 -7.16 -13.96
C GLU A 24 4.05 -5.84 -14.47
N LYS A 25 2.80 -5.85 -14.95
CA LYS A 25 2.11 -4.62 -15.34
C LYS A 25 1.82 -3.73 -14.14
N ARG A 26 1.33 -4.32 -13.04
CA ARG A 26 1.10 -3.58 -11.80
C ARG A 26 2.38 -2.93 -11.28
N LYS A 27 3.50 -3.67 -11.32
CA LYS A 27 4.82 -3.18 -10.94
C LYS A 27 5.29 -2.02 -11.83
N ALA A 28 5.09 -2.10 -13.14
CA ALA A 28 5.41 -1.00 -14.05
C ALA A 28 4.60 0.27 -13.73
N ALA A 29 3.30 0.14 -13.47
CA ALA A 29 2.46 1.26 -13.05
C ALA A 29 2.87 1.83 -11.68
N ALA A 30 3.26 0.97 -10.74
CA ALA A 30 3.74 1.37 -9.42
C ALA A 30 5.01 2.23 -9.49
N LEU A 31 5.96 1.90 -10.38
CA LEU A 31 7.17 2.72 -10.58
C LEU A 31 6.85 4.13 -11.08
N GLU A 32 5.84 4.27 -11.94
CA GLU A 32 5.36 5.58 -12.40
C GLU A 32 4.69 6.36 -11.25
N ILE A 33 3.92 5.69 -10.40
CA ILE A 33 3.30 6.30 -9.21
C ILE A 33 4.36 6.77 -8.21
N GLU A 34 5.41 5.98 -7.98
CA GLU A 34 6.54 6.37 -7.13
C GLU A 34 7.20 7.66 -7.65
N LYS A 35 7.41 7.75 -8.97
CA LYS A 35 7.94 8.95 -9.61
C LYS A 35 7.00 10.15 -9.45
N GLN A 36 5.70 9.97 -9.68
CA GLN A 36 4.71 11.03 -9.50
C GLN A 36 4.66 11.54 -8.06
N ALA A 37 4.67 10.66 -7.06
CA ALA A 37 4.70 11.03 -5.66
C ALA A 37 5.95 11.88 -5.31
N ARG A 38 7.13 11.49 -5.82
CA ARG A 38 8.35 12.30 -5.71
C ARG A 38 8.20 13.68 -6.33
N ASP A 39 7.64 13.74 -7.53
CA ASP A 39 7.53 14.98 -8.29
C ASP A 39 6.49 15.93 -7.66
N TYR A 40 5.41 15.43 -7.06
CA TYR A 40 4.48 16.27 -6.29
C TYR A 40 5.16 16.93 -5.11
N VAL A 41 5.97 16.20 -4.34
CA VAL A 41 6.72 16.76 -3.22
C VAL A 41 7.75 17.79 -3.68
N ARG A 42 8.49 17.50 -4.76
CA ARG A 42 9.50 18.41 -5.32
C ARG A 42 8.91 19.73 -5.80
N ASN A 43 7.67 19.69 -6.30
CA ASN A 43 6.97 20.85 -6.85
C ASN A 43 5.97 21.48 -5.86
N ASP A 44 5.98 21.07 -4.60
CA ASP A 44 5.04 21.52 -3.55
C ASP A 44 3.54 21.32 -3.90
N ASN A 45 3.24 20.35 -4.75
CA ASN A 45 1.87 20.05 -5.19
C ASN A 45 1.21 19.01 -4.24
N MET A 46 0.95 19.43 -3.01
CA MET A 46 0.36 18.56 -1.98
C MET A 46 -1.10 18.18 -2.29
N VAL A 47 -1.82 19.03 -3.02
CA VAL A 47 -3.22 18.78 -3.38
C VAL A 47 -3.34 17.52 -4.25
N ASP A 48 -2.48 17.39 -5.27
CA ASP A 48 -2.51 16.20 -6.12
C ASP A 48 -1.92 14.97 -5.42
N LEU A 49 -0.95 15.15 -4.51
CA LEU A 49 -0.49 14.05 -3.65
C LEU A 49 -1.63 13.48 -2.79
N GLU A 50 -2.40 14.34 -2.12
CA GLU A 50 -3.53 13.90 -1.29
C GLU A 50 -4.61 13.18 -2.11
N ARG A 51 -4.87 13.67 -3.33
CA ARG A 51 -5.78 13.01 -4.28
C ARG A 51 -5.23 11.67 -4.76
N LEU A 52 -3.94 11.58 -5.05
CA LEU A 52 -3.27 10.33 -5.41
C LEU A 52 -3.48 9.29 -4.31
N ILE A 53 -3.14 9.63 -3.06
CA ILE A 53 -3.34 8.75 -1.91
C ILE A 53 -4.82 8.35 -1.80
N LYS A 54 -5.75 9.30 -1.97
CA LYS A 54 -7.19 9.04 -1.91
C LYS A 54 -7.65 8.01 -2.94
N VAL A 55 -7.18 8.12 -4.18
CA VAL A 55 -7.54 7.15 -5.23
C VAL A 55 -6.97 5.78 -4.87
N LEU A 56 -5.74 5.70 -4.37
CA LEU A 56 -5.10 4.43 -4.00
C LEU A 56 -5.77 3.74 -2.80
N GLU A 57 -6.21 4.51 -1.79
CA GLU A 57 -7.04 4.03 -0.69
C GLU A 57 -8.31 3.35 -1.23
N GLN A 58 -9.03 4.02 -2.14
CA GLN A 58 -10.25 3.49 -2.76
C GLN A 58 -10.00 2.22 -3.57
N LEU A 59 -8.86 2.12 -4.26
CA LEU A 59 -8.50 0.90 -4.99
C LEU A 59 -8.19 -0.25 -4.01
N ALA A 60 -7.48 0.02 -2.91
CA ALA A 60 -7.12 -0.98 -1.90
C ALA A 60 -8.34 -1.60 -1.20
N THR A 61 -9.46 -0.86 -1.11
CA THR A 61 -10.71 -1.33 -0.51
C THR A 61 -11.78 -1.73 -1.54
N ALA A 62 -11.42 -1.80 -2.83
CA ALA A 62 -12.38 -2.09 -3.89
C ALA A 62 -12.92 -3.53 -3.84
N PRO A 63 -14.12 -3.82 -4.38
CA PRO A 63 -14.68 -5.18 -4.38
C PRO A 63 -13.85 -6.20 -5.18
N ASN A 64 -13.12 -5.76 -6.21
CA ASN A 64 -12.33 -6.64 -7.06
C ASN A 64 -10.92 -6.89 -6.49
N GLY A 65 -10.52 -8.16 -6.37
CA GLY A 65 -9.23 -8.52 -5.78
C GLY A 65 -8.00 -8.04 -6.56
N ASN A 66 -8.06 -7.89 -7.89
CA ASN A 66 -6.96 -7.32 -8.66
C ASN A 66 -6.86 -5.80 -8.46
N THR A 67 -8.00 -5.13 -8.32
CA THR A 67 -8.06 -3.71 -7.96
C THR A 67 -7.43 -3.47 -6.59
N ARG A 68 -7.76 -4.29 -5.59
CA ARG A 68 -7.13 -4.22 -4.26
C ARG A 68 -5.62 -4.39 -4.31
N LYS A 69 -5.14 -5.41 -5.03
CA LYS A 69 -3.70 -5.62 -5.23
C LYS A 69 -3.02 -4.43 -5.91
N GLY A 70 -3.72 -3.75 -6.83
CA GLY A 70 -3.27 -2.51 -7.44
C GLY A 70 -3.17 -1.33 -6.46
N GLY A 71 -4.18 -1.16 -5.60
CA GLY A 71 -4.15 -0.17 -4.53
C GLY A 71 -3.00 -0.42 -3.55
N LEU A 72 -2.81 -1.66 -3.11
CA LEU A 72 -1.75 -2.07 -2.18
C LEU A 72 -0.35 -1.73 -2.71
N ILE A 73 -0.03 -2.12 -3.96
CA ILE A 73 1.28 -1.82 -4.55
C ILE A 73 1.46 -0.32 -4.82
N GLY A 74 0.37 0.39 -5.17
CA GLY A 74 0.40 1.83 -5.37
C GLY A 74 0.64 2.63 -4.08
N LEU A 75 0.03 2.23 -2.95
CA LEU A 75 0.28 2.83 -1.63
C LEU A 75 1.73 2.64 -1.21
N ALA A 76 2.27 1.44 -1.38
CA ALA A 76 3.67 1.15 -1.11
C ALA A 76 4.63 1.98 -1.98
N ALA A 77 4.34 2.08 -3.29
CA ALA A 77 5.11 2.92 -4.21
C ALA A 77 5.04 4.41 -3.84
N THR A 78 3.88 4.89 -3.42
CA THR A 78 3.71 6.26 -2.93
C THR A 78 4.58 6.50 -1.69
N ALA A 79 4.55 5.61 -0.71
CA ALA A 79 5.40 5.72 0.49
C ALA A 79 6.90 5.78 0.13
N ILE A 80 7.35 4.91 -0.79
CA ILE A 80 8.74 4.91 -1.28
C ILE A 80 9.08 6.23 -1.97
N GLY A 81 8.18 6.74 -2.81
CA GLY A 81 8.37 8.01 -3.51
C GLY A 81 8.46 9.21 -2.57
N LEU A 82 7.64 9.23 -1.52
CA LEU A 82 7.69 10.29 -0.50
C LEU A 82 8.94 10.22 0.38
N GLY A 83 9.45 9.02 0.65
CA GLY A 83 10.53 8.82 1.60
C GLY A 83 10.11 9.17 3.04
N ASN A 84 11.00 8.97 4.01
CA ASN A 84 10.66 9.10 5.44
C ASN A 84 10.10 10.49 5.79
N LYS A 85 10.73 11.57 5.33
CA LYS A 85 10.37 12.95 5.68
C LYS A 85 8.93 13.31 5.29
N PHE A 86 8.50 12.90 4.09
CA PHE A 86 7.19 13.29 3.57
C PHE A 86 6.13 12.20 3.73
N ALA A 87 6.50 10.94 3.95
CA ALA A 87 5.53 9.86 4.16
C ALA A 87 4.93 9.85 5.56
N ILE A 88 5.69 10.29 6.60
CA ILE A 88 5.25 10.25 8.00
C ILE A 88 3.89 10.92 8.24
N PRO A 89 3.62 12.15 7.74
CA PRO A 89 2.30 12.78 7.90
C PRO A 89 1.13 12.01 7.27
N TYR A 90 1.42 11.10 6.35
CA TYR A 90 0.43 10.26 5.67
C TYR A 90 0.45 8.80 6.18
N ALA A 91 1.19 8.48 7.24
CA ALA A 91 1.38 7.10 7.71
C ALA A 91 0.05 6.38 7.92
N GLN A 92 -0.90 7.00 8.64
CA GLN A 92 -2.23 6.45 8.86
C GLN A 92 -2.95 6.12 7.54
N ARG A 93 -2.98 7.07 6.61
CA ARG A 93 -3.62 6.94 5.29
C ARG A 93 -2.98 5.87 4.41
N LEU A 94 -1.68 5.64 4.57
CA LEU A 94 -0.95 4.60 3.86
C LEU A 94 -1.16 3.21 4.48
N LEU A 95 -1.28 3.14 5.81
CA LEU A 95 -1.32 1.89 6.58
C LEU A 95 -2.74 1.30 6.70
N GLU A 96 -3.74 2.10 7.07
CA GLU A 96 -5.09 1.60 7.37
C GLU A 96 -5.76 0.83 6.20
N PRO A 97 -5.67 1.27 4.94
CA PRO A 97 -6.23 0.49 3.82
C PRO A 97 -5.55 -0.87 3.64
N VAL A 98 -4.26 -0.97 4.00
CA VAL A 98 -3.50 -2.22 3.94
C VAL A 98 -3.93 -3.15 5.07
N PHE A 99 -4.20 -2.61 6.27
CA PHE A 99 -4.68 -3.39 7.41
C PHE A 99 -5.99 -4.13 7.10
N ALA A 100 -6.92 -3.45 6.43
CA ALA A 100 -8.20 -4.05 6.03
C ALA A 100 -8.03 -5.29 5.12
N CYS A 101 -6.93 -5.36 4.36
CA CYS A 101 -6.68 -6.44 3.42
C CYS A 101 -6.18 -7.74 4.07
N PHE A 102 -5.82 -7.76 5.35
CA PHE A 102 -5.38 -8.99 6.04
C PHE A 102 -6.51 -9.95 6.39
N SER A 103 -7.76 -9.51 6.29
CA SER A 103 -8.95 -10.37 6.47
C SER A 103 -9.59 -10.78 5.13
N ASP A 104 -8.89 -10.54 4.01
CA ASP A 104 -9.41 -10.85 2.68
C ASP A 104 -9.59 -12.34 2.46
N ALA A 105 -10.61 -12.75 1.70
CA ALA A 105 -10.81 -14.15 1.35
C ALA A 105 -9.75 -14.68 0.35
N ASP A 106 -9.24 -13.84 -0.56
CA ASP A 106 -8.18 -14.23 -1.50
C ASP A 106 -6.81 -14.16 -0.80
N SER A 107 -6.17 -15.32 -0.60
CA SER A 107 -4.85 -15.39 0.05
C SER A 107 -3.79 -14.57 -0.67
N ARG A 108 -3.93 -14.37 -1.99
CA ARG A 108 -3.01 -13.50 -2.74
C ARG A 108 -3.17 -12.05 -2.35
N VAL A 109 -4.38 -11.56 -2.04
CA VAL A 109 -4.57 -10.19 -1.54
C VAL A 109 -3.87 -10.04 -0.19
N ARG A 110 -4.04 -11.02 0.73
CA ARG A 110 -3.35 -11.02 2.03
C ARG A 110 -1.83 -11.03 1.88
N TYR A 111 -1.31 -11.83 0.95
CA TYR A 111 0.12 -11.85 0.62
C TYR A 111 0.62 -10.47 0.12
N PHE A 112 -0.08 -9.87 -0.84
CA PHE A 112 0.27 -8.53 -1.34
C PHE A 112 0.13 -7.45 -0.26
N ALA A 113 -0.79 -7.61 0.69
CA ALA A 113 -0.93 -6.71 1.84
C ALA A 113 0.29 -6.81 2.76
N CYS A 114 0.81 -8.03 2.98
CA CYS A 114 2.05 -8.23 3.74
C CYS A 114 3.24 -7.53 3.08
N GLU A 115 3.41 -7.68 1.76
CA GLU A 115 4.48 -6.99 1.02
C GLU A 115 4.34 -5.47 1.06
N ALA A 116 3.11 -4.95 0.86
CA ALA A 116 2.85 -3.52 0.91
C ALA A 116 3.12 -2.95 2.31
N LEU A 117 2.66 -3.64 3.36
CA LEU A 117 2.85 -3.23 4.74
C LEU A 117 4.34 -3.17 5.11
N TYR A 118 5.12 -4.21 4.78
CA TYR A 118 6.55 -4.21 4.99
C TYR A 118 7.23 -2.99 4.36
N ASN A 119 6.91 -2.69 3.09
CA ASN A 119 7.49 -1.57 2.37
C ASN A 119 7.12 -0.22 2.99
N ILE A 120 5.87 -0.04 3.43
CA ILE A 120 5.41 1.21 4.06
C ILE A 120 6.07 1.38 5.44
N VAL A 121 6.05 0.35 6.29
CA VAL A 121 6.66 0.36 7.63
C VAL A 121 8.15 0.67 7.54
N LYS A 122 8.85 0.13 6.54
CA LYS A 122 10.28 0.41 6.31
C LYS A 122 10.57 1.91 6.13
N ILE A 123 9.61 2.66 5.57
CA ILE A 123 9.72 4.10 5.32
C ILE A 123 9.31 4.91 6.54
N VAL A 124 8.15 4.62 7.14
CA VAL A 124 7.56 5.46 8.20
C VAL A 124 7.95 5.04 9.62
N LYS A 125 8.55 3.86 9.80
CA LYS A 125 9.15 3.31 11.04
C LYS A 125 8.42 3.70 12.32
N MET A 126 8.92 4.69 13.06
CA MET A 126 8.35 5.12 14.35
C MET A 126 6.88 5.52 14.23
N ALA A 127 6.47 6.16 13.13
CA ALA A 127 5.06 6.51 12.91
C ALA A 127 4.17 5.28 12.67
N ALA A 128 4.73 4.15 12.20
CA ALA A 128 3.97 2.90 12.16
C ALA A 128 3.72 2.33 13.56
N LEU A 129 4.58 2.60 14.55
CA LEU A 129 4.40 2.12 15.92
C LEU A 129 3.25 2.83 16.65
N GLU A 130 2.76 3.96 16.14
CA GLU A 130 1.50 4.55 16.60
C GLU A 130 0.29 3.62 16.34
N HIS A 131 0.44 2.66 15.41
CA HIS A 131 -0.53 1.60 15.11
C HIS A 131 -0.10 0.23 15.64
N PHE A 132 0.67 0.18 16.73
CA PHE A 132 1.26 -1.07 17.24
C PHE A 132 0.23 -2.16 17.55
N GLU A 133 -0.92 -1.81 18.12
CA GLU A 133 -1.99 -2.78 18.42
C GLU A 133 -2.49 -3.49 17.16
N GLN A 134 -2.73 -2.73 16.09
CA GLN A 134 -3.15 -3.28 14.80
C GLN A 134 -2.04 -4.09 14.15
N LEU A 135 -0.79 -3.60 14.19
CA LEU A 135 0.36 -4.33 13.66
C LEU A 135 0.54 -5.68 14.37
N PHE A 136 0.39 -5.72 15.69
CA PHE A 136 0.51 -6.94 16.48
C PHE A 136 -0.60 -7.95 16.15
N ASP A 137 -1.85 -7.50 16.06
CA ASP A 137 -2.98 -8.34 15.62
C ASP A 137 -2.77 -8.91 14.21
N ILE A 138 -2.24 -8.09 13.28
CA ILE A 138 -1.91 -8.53 11.92
C ILE A 138 -0.81 -9.59 11.93
N LEU A 139 0.27 -9.39 12.70
CA LEU A 139 1.35 -10.38 12.81
C LEU A 139 0.82 -11.71 13.35
N TRP A 140 -0.06 -11.67 14.34
CA TRP A 140 -0.72 -12.86 14.87
C TRP A 140 -1.54 -13.57 13.79
N LYS A 141 -2.44 -12.84 13.10
CA LYS A 141 -3.25 -13.39 12.01
C LYS A 141 -2.39 -14.03 10.93
N LEU A 142 -1.34 -13.35 10.50
CA LEU A 142 -0.42 -13.83 9.47
C LEU A 142 0.33 -15.09 9.88
N SER A 143 0.77 -15.20 11.14
CA SER A 143 1.48 -16.39 11.64
C SER A 143 0.61 -17.66 11.61
N SER A 144 -0.70 -17.48 11.71
CA SER A 144 -1.71 -18.54 11.70
C SER A 144 -2.51 -18.63 10.40
N ASP A 145 -2.13 -17.87 9.36
CA ASP A 145 -2.86 -17.83 8.09
C ASP A 145 -2.93 -19.24 7.48
N PRO A 146 -4.05 -19.69 6.88
CA PRO A 146 -4.12 -21.02 6.27
C PRO A 146 -3.17 -21.21 5.08
N ASP A 147 -2.80 -20.14 4.37
CA ASP A 147 -1.91 -20.19 3.21
C ASP A 147 -0.43 -20.08 3.63
N GLN A 148 0.38 -21.08 3.26
CA GLN A 148 1.80 -21.12 3.62
C GLN A 148 2.60 -19.93 3.06
N ASN A 149 2.24 -19.41 1.88
CA ASN A 149 2.97 -18.28 1.30
C ASN A 149 2.73 -17.00 2.10
N VAL A 150 1.51 -16.83 2.63
CA VAL A 150 1.16 -15.71 3.51
C VAL A 150 1.92 -15.82 4.84
N ARG A 151 1.97 -17.02 5.44
CA ARG A 151 2.78 -17.27 6.65
C ARG A 151 4.25 -16.93 6.42
N ASN A 152 4.84 -17.39 5.31
CA ASN A 152 6.24 -17.11 4.98
C ASN A 152 6.51 -15.61 4.78
N GLY A 153 5.57 -14.87 4.19
CA GLY A 153 5.69 -13.42 4.01
C GLY A 153 5.76 -12.65 5.33
N SER A 154 5.15 -13.18 6.38
CA SER A 154 5.05 -12.53 7.70
C SER A 154 6.38 -12.43 8.45
N GLU A 155 7.32 -13.34 8.20
CA GLU A 155 8.60 -13.38 8.91
C GLU A 155 9.43 -12.11 8.71
N LEU A 156 9.40 -11.54 7.49
CA LEU A 156 10.13 -10.30 7.18
C LEU A 156 9.49 -9.10 7.87
N LEU A 157 8.16 -9.07 7.94
CA LEU A 157 7.42 -8.02 8.65
C LEU A 157 7.64 -8.10 10.16
N ASP A 158 7.59 -9.29 10.76
CA ASP A 158 7.86 -9.51 12.19
C ASP A 158 9.26 -9.00 12.58
N ARG A 159 10.29 -9.39 11.80
CA ARG A 159 11.66 -8.91 12.04
C ARG A 159 11.76 -7.38 11.92
N LEU A 160 11.09 -6.78 10.94
CA LEU A 160 11.10 -5.33 10.75
C LEU A 160 10.44 -4.58 11.91
N VAL A 161 9.29 -5.06 12.40
CA VAL A 161 8.59 -4.44 13.54
C VAL A 161 9.45 -4.54 14.79
N LYS A 162 10.07 -5.69 15.06
CA LYS A 162 11.02 -5.85 16.17
C LYS A 162 12.20 -4.88 16.09
N VAL A 163 12.74 -4.65 14.90
CA VAL A 163 13.82 -3.67 14.68
C VAL A 163 13.35 -2.23 14.90
N CYS A 164 12.08 -1.92 14.67
CA CYS A 164 11.55 -0.57 14.92
C CYS A 164 11.35 -0.29 16.42
N VAL A 165 11.10 -1.33 17.22
CA VAL A 165 10.88 -1.23 18.68
C VAL A 165 12.20 -1.16 19.47
N ASN A 166 13.30 -1.68 18.92
CA ASN A 166 14.64 -1.66 19.54
C ASN A 166 15.42 -0.39 19.23
#